data_AF-A0AAW2KJT5-F1
#
_entry.id   AF-A0AAW2KJT5-F1
#
_cell.length_a   1.000
_cell.length_b   1.000
_cell.length_c   1.000
_cell.angle_alpha   90.00
_cell.angle_beta   90.00
_cell.angle_gamma   90.00
#
_symmetry.space_group_name_H-M   'P 1'
#
loop_
_entity.id
_entity.type
_entity.pdbx_description
1 polymer ?
#
loop_
_entity_poly.entity_id
_entity_poly.type
_entity_poly.pdbx_seq_one_letter_code
_entity_poly.pdbx_strand_id
1 'polypeptide(L)'
;MARKLPFLLLILLQLALLPHSQCQNSESEGFSLRLTRRDLPDSNSESTDHFPDVIRPWITRADYIFTVDAGIGTPSSQKPFIFDIGSDLIWTQCTPCVHCFQQNYPLFDPKRSRTYRKLPRNHPLTRWTTSFARYKNGAFTFNIAYGSGQSSTGILSIETFSFPSHRRGPEIIPGVVFGCANNQQGYFSSIVTGIMGMNRSPVSMIAKWACRQRVASPTACPSQFPRQDHAAKVRR
;
A
#
# COMPACT_ATOMS: atom_id res chain seq x y z
N MET A 1 -2.11 -37.08 -54.32
CA MET A 1 -2.38 -36.43 -53.02
C MET A 1 -1.55 -37.13 -51.94
N ALA A 2 -0.36 -36.64 -51.64
CA ALA A 2 0.45 -37.06 -50.49
C ALA A 2 1.63 -36.08 -50.39
N ARG A 3 2.18 -35.87 -49.18
CA ARG A 3 3.27 -34.93 -48.83
C ARG A 3 2.84 -33.55 -48.32
N LYS A 4 2.00 -33.51 -47.28
CA LYS A 4 2.02 -32.40 -46.30
C LYS A 4 2.15 -32.87 -44.83
N LEU A 5 2.17 -34.18 -44.59
CA LEU A 5 2.28 -34.78 -43.27
C LEU A 5 3.66 -34.63 -42.57
N PRO A 6 4.83 -34.63 -43.25
CA PRO A 6 6.10 -34.59 -42.54
C PRO A 6 6.41 -33.21 -41.95
N PHE A 7 5.88 -32.13 -42.57
CA PHE A 7 6.12 -30.76 -42.10
C PHE A 7 5.35 -30.45 -40.82
N LEU A 8 4.13 -30.98 -40.67
CA LEU A 8 3.33 -30.79 -39.46
C LEU A 8 3.95 -31.52 -38.26
N LEU A 9 4.51 -32.72 -38.48
CA LEU A 9 5.21 -33.49 -37.44
C LEU A 9 6.49 -32.78 -36.97
N LEU A 10 7.24 -32.18 -37.89
CA LEU A 10 8.45 -31.40 -37.57
C LEU A 10 8.12 -30.14 -36.75
N ILE A 11 7.02 -29.45 -37.05
CA ILE A 11 6.57 -28.28 -36.27
C ILE A 11 6.13 -28.67 -34.85
N LEU A 12 5.40 -29.78 -34.71
CA LEU A 12 5.00 -30.29 -33.40
C LEU A 12 6.20 -30.77 -32.56
N LEU A 13 7.21 -31.37 -33.19
CA LEU A 13 8.44 -31.78 -32.51
C LEU A 13 9.28 -30.56 -32.06
N GLN A 14 9.30 -29.47 -32.84
CA GLN A 14 9.96 -28.23 -32.43
C GLN A 14 9.22 -27.50 -31.31
N LEU A 15 7.88 -27.53 -31.29
CA LEU A 15 7.09 -26.97 -30.19
C LEU A 15 7.24 -27.76 -28.88
N ALA A 16 7.49 -29.08 -28.96
CA ALA A 16 7.75 -29.94 -27.80
C ALA A 16 9.19 -29.82 -27.24
N LEU A 17 10.14 -29.36 -28.06
CA LEU A 17 11.55 -29.14 -27.69
C LEU A 17 11.86 -27.69 -27.29
N LEU A 18 10.91 -26.76 -27.45
CA LEU A 18 11.04 -25.45 -26.84
C LEU A 18 11.04 -25.65 -25.32
N PRO A 19 12.09 -25.21 -24.61
CA PRO A 19 12.07 -25.23 -23.16
C PRO A 19 10.86 -24.40 -22.75
N HIS A 20 9.85 -25.06 -22.18
CA HIS A 20 8.90 -24.36 -21.36
C HIS A 20 9.75 -23.76 -20.25
N SER A 21 10.01 -22.47 -20.34
CA SER A 21 10.48 -21.67 -19.23
C SER A 21 9.40 -21.72 -18.16
N GLN A 22 9.33 -22.83 -17.43
CA GLN A 22 8.73 -22.82 -16.11
C GLN A 22 9.57 -21.80 -15.34
N CYS A 23 9.00 -20.62 -15.08
CA CYS A 23 9.48 -19.79 -14.00
C CYS A 23 9.51 -20.72 -12.79
N GLN A 24 10.70 -21.11 -12.37
CA GLN A 24 10.89 -21.80 -11.11
C GLN A 24 10.14 -20.97 -10.07
N ASN A 25 9.34 -21.63 -9.23
CA ASN A 25 8.82 -21.04 -8.02
C ASN A 25 10.02 -20.74 -7.12
N SER A 26 10.73 -19.65 -7.38
CA SER A 26 11.54 -19.03 -6.36
C SER A 26 10.54 -18.54 -5.32
N GLU A 27 10.72 -18.96 -4.07
CA GLU A 27 10.17 -18.21 -2.96
C GLU A 27 10.64 -16.77 -3.18
N SER A 28 9.72 -15.88 -3.57
CA SER A 28 10.11 -14.51 -3.87
C SER A 28 10.71 -13.95 -2.58
N GLU A 29 11.92 -13.40 -2.63
CA GLU A 29 12.53 -12.72 -1.47
C GLU A 29 11.79 -11.41 -1.09
N GLY A 30 10.57 -11.22 -1.61
CA GLY A 30 9.79 -10.01 -1.52
C GLY A 30 10.31 -8.93 -2.46
N PHE A 31 9.54 -7.85 -2.58
CA PHE A 31 9.97 -6.65 -3.28
C PHE A 31 10.56 -5.68 -2.26
N SER A 32 11.88 -5.44 -2.32
CA SER A 32 12.52 -4.40 -1.52
C SER A 32 12.47 -3.07 -2.26
N LEU A 33 11.80 -2.09 -1.66
CA LEU A 33 11.78 -0.71 -2.13
C LEU A 33 12.97 0.05 -1.55
N ARG A 34 14.02 0.22 -2.35
CA ARG A 34 15.08 1.17 -2.02
C ARG A 34 14.55 2.60 -2.24
N LEU A 35 14.32 3.31 -1.14
CA LEU A 35 13.93 4.72 -1.14
C LEU A 35 15.15 5.62 -1.40
N THR A 36 15.47 5.87 -2.66
CA THR A 36 16.58 6.77 -3.04
C THR A 36 16.14 8.24 -3.01
N ARG A 37 16.85 9.09 -2.26
CA ARG A 37 16.64 10.55 -2.25
C ARG A 37 17.50 11.20 -3.35
N ARG A 38 16.92 12.16 -4.08
CA ARG A 38 17.59 12.88 -5.17
C ARG A 38 18.48 14.07 -4.72
N ASP A 39 18.39 14.49 -3.45
CA ASP A 39 19.04 15.71 -2.94
C ASP A 39 20.34 15.46 -2.12
N LEU A 40 20.93 14.27 -2.19
CA LEU A 40 22.26 14.08 -1.60
C LEU A 40 23.29 14.60 -2.61
N PRO A 41 24.19 15.53 -2.24
CA PRO A 41 25.29 15.90 -3.10
C PRO A 41 26.13 14.63 -3.36
N ASP A 42 26.55 14.44 -4.61
CA ASP A 42 27.56 13.44 -4.99
C ASP A 42 28.88 13.80 -4.32
N SER A 43 29.01 13.46 -3.04
CA SER A 43 30.30 13.45 -2.38
C SER A 43 31.01 12.17 -2.78
N ASN A 44 32.15 12.31 -3.46
CA ASN A 44 33.15 11.27 -3.69
C ASN A 44 33.67 10.70 -2.35
N SER A 45 32.80 9.97 -1.65
CA SER A 45 33.15 9.12 -0.53
C SER A 45 32.44 7.80 -0.79
N GLU A 46 33.17 6.69 -0.69
CA GLU A 46 32.60 5.37 -0.44
C GLU A 46 31.88 5.41 0.91
N SER A 47 30.77 6.13 0.98
CA SER A 47 29.80 5.95 2.03
C SER A 47 29.09 4.65 1.67
N THR A 48 29.32 3.63 2.49
CA THR A 48 28.38 2.52 2.62
C THR A 48 27.08 3.10 3.18
N ASP A 49 26.35 3.85 2.35
CA ASP A 49 25.06 4.45 2.69
C ASP A 49 24.05 3.29 2.69
N HIS A 50 24.15 2.50 3.76
CA HIS A 50 23.26 1.41 4.09
C HIS A 50 21.94 2.06 4.48
N PHE A 51 21.16 2.45 3.47
CA PHE A 51 19.75 2.76 3.66
C PHE A 51 19.16 1.60 4.46
N PRO A 52 18.59 1.86 5.65
CA PRO A 52 18.07 0.79 6.48
C PRO A 52 16.86 0.16 5.78
N ASP A 53 17.09 -0.94 5.06
CA ASP A 53 16.09 -1.83 4.46
C ASP A 53 15.38 -2.66 5.54
N VAL A 54 14.97 -1.96 6.61
CA VAL A 54 14.40 -2.57 7.82
C VAL A 54 13.02 -3.13 7.53
N ILE A 55 12.20 -2.44 6.75
CA ILE A 55 10.85 -2.87 6.42
C ILE A 55 10.91 -3.79 5.20
N ARG A 56 10.54 -5.06 5.37
CA ARG A 56 10.52 -6.09 4.31
C ARG A 56 9.12 -6.65 4.14
N PRO A 57 8.21 -5.89 3.50
CA PRO A 57 6.84 -6.33 3.35
C PRO A 57 6.79 -7.51 2.38
N TRP A 58 5.96 -8.51 2.68
CA TRP A 58 5.67 -9.57 1.72
C TRP A 58 4.75 -9.01 0.65
N ILE A 59 5.27 -8.95 -0.58
CA ILE A 59 4.52 -8.52 -1.75
C ILE A 59 4.30 -9.75 -2.62
N THR A 60 3.04 -10.11 -2.81
CA THR A 60 2.64 -11.33 -3.51
C THR A 60 1.82 -10.96 -4.73
N ARG A 61 2.07 -11.62 -5.85
CA ARG A 61 1.20 -11.52 -7.01
C ARG A 61 -0.04 -12.39 -6.78
N ALA A 62 -1.23 -11.81 -6.92
CA ALA A 62 -2.48 -12.53 -6.86
C ALA A 62 -3.34 -12.13 -8.08
N ASP A 63 -3.39 -13.02 -9.07
CA ASP A 63 -4.04 -12.79 -10.37
C ASP A 63 -3.56 -11.48 -11.04
N TYR A 64 -4.48 -10.50 -11.14
CA TYR A 64 -4.26 -9.20 -11.78
C TYR A 64 -3.82 -8.10 -10.81
N ILE A 65 -3.63 -8.43 -9.52
CA ILE A 65 -3.22 -7.48 -8.48
C ILE A 65 -1.92 -7.93 -7.79
N PHE A 66 -1.24 -6.97 -7.17
CA PHE A 66 -0.23 -7.26 -6.17
C PHE A 66 -0.83 -7.01 -4.79
N THR A 67 -0.56 -7.89 -3.84
CA THR A 67 -0.94 -7.72 -2.45
C THR A 67 0.27 -7.43 -1.59
N VAL A 68 0.06 -6.72 -0.49
CA VAL A 68 1.06 -6.45 0.54
C VAL A 68 0.49 -6.78 1.91
N ASP A 69 1.25 -7.54 2.69
CA ASP A 69 0.85 -7.93 4.04
C ASP A 69 1.31 -6.89 5.07
N ALA A 70 0.40 -6.53 5.96
CA ALA A 70 0.69 -5.71 7.12
C ALA A 70 -0.13 -6.16 8.33
N GLY A 71 0.50 -6.12 9.50
CA GLY A 71 -0.23 -6.15 10.76
C GLY A 71 -0.89 -4.80 11.05
N ILE A 72 -2.10 -4.82 11.59
CA ILE A 72 -2.83 -3.64 12.02
C ILE A 72 -3.37 -3.84 13.45
N GLY A 73 -3.26 -2.81 14.28
CA GLY A 73 -3.83 -2.76 15.62
C GLY A 73 -2.89 -3.24 16.73
N THR A 74 -3.38 -3.12 17.97
CA THR A 74 -2.70 -3.61 19.18
C THR A 74 -3.68 -4.37 20.08
N PRO A 75 -3.69 -5.73 20.08
CA PRO A 75 -2.73 -6.62 19.42
C PRO A 75 -2.81 -6.60 17.88
N SER A 76 -1.69 -6.89 17.23
CA SER A 76 -1.56 -6.85 15.77
C SER A 76 -2.29 -8.02 15.12
N SER A 77 -3.05 -7.72 14.06
CA SER A 77 -3.72 -8.69 13.20
C SER A 77 -3.19 -8.54 11.78
N GLN A 78 -2.63 -9.60 11.22
CA GLN A 78 -2.12 -9.62 9.85
C GLN A 78 -3.26 -9.53 8.84
N LYS A 79 -3.09 -8.66 7.84
CA LYS A 79 -4.05 -8.42 6.77
C LYS A 79 -3.34 -8.21 5.44
N PRO A 80 -3.83 -8.83 4.35
CA PRO A 80 -3.44 -8.47 3.01
C PRO A 80 -4.19 -7.22 2.53
N PHE A 81 -3.46 -6.37 1.81
CA PHE A 81 -3.97 -5.18 1.14
C PHE A 81 -3.59 -5.23 -0.33
N ILE A 82 -4.39 -4.62 -1.21
CA ILE A 82 -3.90 -4.33 -2.56
C ILE A 82 -2.74 -3.33 -2.45
N PHE A 83 -1.61 -3.64 -3.07
CA PHE A 83 -0.49 -2.73 -3.23
C PHE A 83 -0.82 -1.74 -4.36
N ASP A 84 -1.18 -0.50 -4.02
CA ASP A 84 -1.73 0.45 -4.99
C ASP A 84 -0.90 1.74 -5.06
N ILE A 85 -0.07 1.84 -6.09
CA ILE A 85 0.75 3.03 -6.38
C ILE A 85 -0.06 4.23 -6.90
N GLY A 86 -1.33 4.01 -7.23
CA GLY A 86 -2.25 5.03 -7.76
C GLY A 86 -3.02 5.79 -6.69
N SER A 87 -3.07 5.29 -5.45
CA SER A 87 -3.87 5.89 -4.37
C SER A 87 -3.06 6.46 -3.20
N ASP A 88 -3.68 7.47 -2.57
CA ASP A 88 -3.16 8.17 -1.40
C ASP A 88 -3.31 7.34 -0.12
N LEU A 89 -4.52 6.88 0.17
CA LEU A 89 -4.93 6.46 1.51
C LEU A 89 -4.83 4.94 1.68
N ILE A 90 -4.22 4.49 2.78
CA ILE A 90 -4.41 3.10 3.26
C ILE A 90 -5.80 2.97 3.87
N TRP A 91 -6.57 1.95 3.52
CA TRP A 91 -7.83 1.64 4.21
C TRP A 91 -8.07 0.13 4.31
N THR A 92 -8.86 -0.28 5.31
CA THR A 92 -9.31 -1.67 5.51
C THR A 92 -10.79 -1.69 5.95
N GLN A 93 -11.50 -2.79 5.70
CA GLN A 93 -12.87 -2.95 6.17
C GLN A 93 -12.93 -3.08 7.70
N CYS A 94 -13.81 -2.31 8.31
CA CYS A 94 -13.98 -2.13 9.73
C CYS A 94 -15.39 -2.51 10.22
N THR A 95 -15.49 -2.88 11.50
CA THR A 95 -16.77 -3.02 12.19
C THR A 95 -17.24 -1.68 12.81
N PRO A 96 -18.55 -1.41 12.89
CA PRO A 96 -19.62 -2.16 12.23
C PRO A 96 -19.60 -1.90 10.72
N CYS A 97 -19.80 -2.97 9.95
CA CYS A 97 -19.95 -2.87 8.51
C CYS A 97 -21.39 -2.46 8.16
N VAL A 98 -21.55 -1.52 7.22
CA VAL A 98 -22.84 -1.15 6.63
C VAL A 98 -23.06 -1.90 5.32
N HIS A 99 -22.09 -1.83 4.40
CA HIS A 99 -22.12 -2.54 3.12
C HIS A 99 -20.69 -2.91 2.73
N CYS A 100 -20.30 -4.16 2.91
CA CYS A 100 -18.92 -4.62 2.75
C CYS A 100 -18.86 -5.75 1.74
N PHE A 101 -17.75 -5.85 1.04
CA PHE A 101 -17.46 -7.05 0.28
C PHE A 101 -17.06 -8.18 1.23
N GLN A 102 -17.36 -9.41 0.84
CA GLN A 102 -16.92 -10.59 1.59
C GLN A 102 -15.41 -10.74 1.46
N GLN A 103 -14.72 -10.86 2.59
CA GLN A 103 -13.29 -11.09 2.67
C GLN A 103 -13.00 -12.34 3.51
N ASN A 104 -11.93 -13.05 3.19
CA ASN A 104 -11.50 -14.27 3.88
C ASN A 104 -10.92 -14.00 5.28
N TYR A 105 -10.65 -12.74 5.59
CA TYR A 105 -10.03 -12.29 6.83
C TYR A 105 -11.06 -11.57 7.70
N PRO A 106 -10.92 -11.57 9.04
CA PRO A 106 -11.83 -10.83 9.90
C PRO A 106 -11.76 -9.32 9.62
N LEU A 107 -12.89 -8.64 9.73
CA LEU A 107 -12.96 -7.18 9.71
C LEU A 107 -12.08 -6.61 10.85
N PHE A 108 -11.49 -5.44 10.63
CA PHE A 108 -10.81 -4.73 11.71
C PHE A 108 -11.84 -4.22 12.72
N ASP A 109 -11.70 -4.54 14.00
CA ASP A 109 -12.53 -3.98 15.06
C ASP A 109 -11.80 -2.85 15.79
N PRO A 110 -12.18 -1.59 15.57
CA PRO A 110 -11.58 -0.45 16.24
C PRO A 110 -11.62 -0.53 17.76
N LYS A 111 -12.64 -1.19 18.34
CA LYS A 111 -12.80 -1.29 19.79
C LYS A 111 -11.82 -2.28 20.43
N ARG A 112 -11.26 -3.20 19.64
CA ARG A 112 -10.32 -4.24 20.12
C ARG A 112 -8.87 -3.80 20.06
N SER A 113 -8.57 -2.70 19.39
CA SER A 113 -7.22 -2.15 19.30
C SER A 113 -7.01 -1.04 20.33
N ARG A 114 -5.99 -1.20 21.17
CA ARG A 114 -5.60 -0.19 22.18
C ARG A 114 -5.00 1.08 21.56
N THR A 115 -4.55 1.01 20.32
CA THR A 115 -3.89 2.11 19.61
C THR A 115 -4.78 2.81 18.58
N TYR A 116 -6.01 2.33 18.40
CA TYR A 116 -6.99 2.96 17.54
C TYR A 116 -7.43 4.31 18.09
N ARG A 117 -7.54 5.31 17.21
CA ARG A 117 -8.26 6.56 17.49
C ARG A 117 -8.77 7.20 16.21
N LYS A 118 -9.87 7.96 16.28
CA LYS A 118 -10.31 8.79 15.14
C LYS A 118 -9.26 9.88 14.84
N LEU A 119 -9.13 10.29 13.58
CA LEU A 119 -8.21 11.36 13.18
C LEU A 119 -8.68 12.70 13.78
N PRO A 120 -7.85 13.37 14.62
CA PRO A 120 -8.22 14.67 15.19
C PRO A 120 -8.36 15.76 14.12
N ARG A 121 -9.29 16.70 14.31
CA ARG A 121 -9.56 17.80 13.36
C ARG A 121 -8.33 18.63 13.01
N ASN A 122 -7.49 18.91 14.01
CA ASN A 122 -6.28 19.72 13.91
C ASN A 122 -5.03 18.91 13.55
N HIS A 123 -5.16 17.63 13.19
CA HIS A 123 -4.01 16.82 12.84
C HIS A 123 -3.33 17.38 11.57
N PRO A 124 -1.98 17.55 11.53
CA PRO A 124 -1.31 18.23 10.42
C PRO A 124 -1.56 17.63 9.04
N LEU A 125 -1.85 16.32 8.98
CA LEU A 125 -2.13 15.60 7.73
C LEU A 125 -3.52 15.83 7.14
N THR A 126 -4.46 16.44 7.86
CA THR A 126 -5.83 16.69 7.36
C THR A 126 -5.84 17.62 6.15
N ARG A 127 -4.84 18.49 6.01
CA ARG A 127 -4.68 19.33 4.82
C ARG A 127 -4.46 18.54 3.52
N TRP A 128 -3.97 17.31 3.62
CA TRP A 128 -3.69 16.41 2.49
C TRP A 128 -4.86 15.46 2.19
N THR A 129 -5.93 15.50 2.98
CA THR A 129 -7.11 14.63 2.80
C THR A 129 -8.30 15.38 2.21
N THR A 130 -8.16 16.67 1.89
CA THR A 130 -9.25 17.55 1.46
C THR A 130 -9.82 17.19 0.09
N SER A 131 -9.14 16.39 -0.72
CA SER A 131 -9.68 15.89 -1.99
C SER A 131 -10.73 14.79 -1.78
N PHE A 132 -10.59 13.97 -0.73
CA PHE A 132 -11.43 12.77 -0.53
C PHE A 132 -12.10 12.69 0.83
N ALA A 133 -11.87 13.62 1.77
CA ALA A 133 -12.45 13.58 3.11
C ALA A 133 -13.08 14.90 3.55
N ARG A 134 -14.13 14.79 4.38
CA ARG A 134 -14.90 15.91 4.94
C ARG A 134 -15.12 15.70 6.43
N TYR A 135 -14.95 16.75 7.23
CA TYR A 135 -15.23 16.69 8.67
C TYR A 135 -16.72 16.94 8.93
N LYS A 136 -17.41 15.95 9.51
CA LYS A 136 -18.83 16.04 9.88
C LYS A 136 -19.08 15.20 11.14
N ASN A 137 -19.95 15.67 12.03
CA ASN A 137 -20.38 14.92 13.22
C ASN A 137 -19.22 14.38 14.09
N GLY A 138 -18.17 15.19 14.29
CA GLY A 138 -17.05 14.82 15.16
C GLY A 138 -16.00 13.89 14.53
N ALA A 139 -16.04 13.64 13.23
CA ALA A 139 -15.06 12.80 12.55
C ALA A 139 -14.85 13.23 11.08
N PHE A 140 -13.73 12.82 10.49
CA PHE A 140 -13.55 12.90 9.03
C PHE A 140 -14.12 11.66 8.37
N THR A 141 -15.09 11.85 7.48
CA THR A 141 -15.57 10.81 6.58
C THR A 141 -14.80 10.91 5.27
N PHE A 142 -14.17 9.82 4.84
CA PHE A 142 -13.57 9.73 3.50
C PHE A 142 -14.52 9.05 2.54
N ASN A 143 -14.43 9.40 1.26
CA ASN A 143 -15.04 8.72 0.13
C ASN A 143 -14.04 8.74 -1.03
N ILE A 144 -13.62 7.56 -1.47
CA ILE A 144 -12.70 7.38 -2.58
C ILE A 144 -13.39 6.54 -3.65
N ALA A 145 -13.37 7.02 -4.88
CA ALA A 145 -13.76 6.27 -6.06
C ALA A 145 -12.51 5.87 -6.86
N TYR A 146 -12.52 4.64 -7.37
CA TYR A 146 -11.44 4.06 -8.17
C TYR A 146 -11.81 4.10 -9.65
N GLY A 147 -10.81 4.22 -10.52
CA GLY A 147 -11.02 4.28 -11.98
C GLY A 147 -11.70 3.04 -12.57
N SER A 148 -11.67 1.92 -11.85
CA SER A 148 -12.34 0.66 -12.18
C SER A 148 -13.81 0.60 -11.71
N GLY A 149 -14.35 1.69 -11.15
CA GLY A 149 -15.76 1.82 -10.77
C GLY A 149 -16.08 1.43 -9.32
N GLN A 150 -15.13 0.90 -8.56
CA GLN A 150 -15.31 0.64 -7.13
C GLN A 150 -15.26 1.93 -6.31
N SER A 151 -15.83 1.90 -5.11
CA SER A 151 -15.64 2.97 -4.13
C SER A 151 -15.53 2.43 -2.71
N SER A 152 -14.94 3.23 -1.83
CA SER A 152 -14.81 2.93 -0.40
C SER A 152 -15.05 4.20 0.42
N THR A 153 -15.88 4.06 1.45
CA THR A 153 -16.27 5.13 2.37
C THR A 153 -16.08 4.66 3.81
N GLY A 154 -15.70 5.58 4.68
CA GLY A 154 -15.57 5.31 6.11
C GLY A 154 -15.00 6.48 6.88
N ILE A 155 -14.40 6.20 8.04
CA ILE A 155 -13.87 7.21 8.95
C ILE A 155 -12.35 7.24 8.90
N LEU A 156 -11.76 8.41 8.65
CA LEU A 156 -10.32 8.58 8.80
C LEU A 156 -9.95 8.46 10.27
N SER A 157 -8.96 7.62 10.51
CA SER A 157 -8.52 7.16 11.80
C SER A 157 -7.00 7.10 11.85
N ILE A 158 -6.46 6.87 13.03
CA ILE A 158 -5.04 6.63 13.28
C ILE A 158 -4.92 5.25 13.89
N GLU A 159 -3.92 4.50 13.44
CA GLU A 159 -3.60 3.19 13.99
C GLU A 159 -2.09 2.91 13.92
N THR A 160 -1.68 1.83 14.56
CA THR A 160 -0.36 1.21 14.51
C THR A 160 -0.37 0.10 13.48
N PHE A 161 0.58 0.18 12.54
CA PHE A 161 0.84 -0.88 11.58
C PHE A 161 2.15 -1.58 11.92
N SER A 162 2.29 -2.83 11.51
CA SER A 162 3.53 -3.58 11.69
C SER A 162 3.89 -4.35 10.42
N PHE A 163 5.16 -4.41 10.09
CA PHE A 163 5.66 -5.09 8.91
C PHE A 163 6.77 -6.08 9.27
N PRO A 164 6.97 -7.15 8.50
CA PRO A 164 8.16 -7.98 8.67
C PRO A 164 9.43 -7.12 8.54
N SER A 165 10.45 -7.49 9.29
CA SER A 165 11.73 -6.77 9.30
C SER A 165 12.89 -7.74 9.28
N HIS A 166 14.07 -7.30 8.82
CA HIS A 166 15.30 -8.10 8.93
C HIS A 166 15.86 -8.15 10.37
N ARG A 167 15.27 -7.40 11.30
CA ARG A 167 15.66 -7.40 12.72
C ARG A 167 14.91 -8.51 13.46
N ARG A 168 15.28 -8.76 14.73
CA ARG A 168 14.52 -9.68 15.61
C ARG A 168 13.16 -9.07 15.95
N GLY A 169 12.15 -9.35 15.12
CA GLY A 169 10.75 -8.94 15.31
C GLY A 169 10.21 -8.03 14.19
N PRO A 170 8.90 -7.72 14.19
CA PRO A 170 8.31 -6.82 13.20
C PRO A 170 8.70 -5.36 13.46
N GLU A 171 8.81 -4.58 12.38
CA GLU A 171 8.95 -3.12 12.48
C GLU A 171 7.57 -2.50 12.75
N ILE A 172 7.46 -1.76 13.85
CA ILE A 172 6.21 -1.14 14.31
C ILE A 172 6.17 0.33 13.90
N ILE A 173 5.08 0.72 13.23
CA ILE A 173 4.84 2.05 12.70
C ILE A 173 3.56 2.62 13.34
N PRO A 174 3.69 3.34 14.47
CA PRO A 174 2.56 4.02 15.09
C PRO A 174 2.17 5.28 14.31
N GLY A 175 0.93 5.77 14.51
CA GLY A 175 0.53 7.08 13.98
C GLY A 175 0.27 7.09 12.48
N VAL A 176 -0.06 5.93 11.90
CA VAL A 176 -0.47 5.82 10.50
C VAL A 176 -1.90 6.33 10.37
N VAL A 177 -2.10 7.35 9.52
CA VAL A 177 -3.44 7.80 9.15
C VAL A 177 -3.98 6.79 8.14
N PHE A 178 -5.15 6.22 8.41
CA PHE A 178 -5.77 5.21 7.57
C PHE A 178 -7.29 5.40 7.54
N GLY A 179 -7.94 4.82 6.53
CA GLY A 179 -9.39 4.73 6.42
C GLY A 179 -9.92 3.50 7.12
N CYS A 180 -10.75 3.70 8.13
CA CYS A 180 -11.55 2.64 8.72
C CYS A 180 -12.87 2.56 7.96
N ALA A 181 -12.92 1.67 6.98
CA ALA A 181 -13.92 1.66 5.93
C ALA A 181 -15.11 0.76 6.30
N ASN A 182 -16.34 1.18 6.04
CA ASN A 182 -17.52 0.39 6.40
C ASN A 182 -18.61 0.36 5.32
N ASN A 183 -18.37 1.02 4.19
CA ASN A 183 -19.24 0.99 3.03
C ASN A 183 -18.39 0.96 1.75
N GLN A 184 -18.43 -0.14 1.01
CA GLN A 184 -17.73 -0.40 -0.23
C GLN A 184 -18.74 -0.72 -1.33
N GLN A 185 -18.55 -0.15 -2.52
CA GLN A 185 -19.37 -0.47 -3.70
C GLN A 185 -18.50 -1.01 -4.81
N GLY A 186 -19.09 -1.86 -5.66
CA GLY A 186 -18.37 -2.57 -6.72
C GLY A 186 -17.69 -3.85 -6.23
N TYR A 187 -16.99 -4.51 -7.15
CA TYR A 187 -16.34 -5.79 -6.87
C TYR A 187 -14.94 -5.59 -6.28
N PHE A 188 -14.70 -6.19 -5.12
CA PHE A 188 -13.39 -6.37 -4.51
C PHE A 188 -13.13 -7.86 -4.30
N SER A 189 -11.88 -8.30 -4.51
CA SER A 189 -11.51 -9.70 -4.30
C SER A 189 -11.55 -10.06 -2.81
N SER A 190 -12.01 -11.27 -2.49
CA SER A 190 -12.12 -11.75 -1.11
C SER A 190 -10.76 -12.03 -0.45
N ILE A 191 -9.68 -12.07 -1.23
CA ILE A 191 -8.33 -12.32 -0.72
C ILE A 191 -7.68 -11.09 -0.08
N VAL A 192 -8.29 -9.90 -0.18
CA VAL A 192 -7.78 -8.66 0.42
C VAL A 192 -8.73 -8.11 1.48
N THR A 193 -8.23 -7.19 2.30
CA THR A 193 -9.06 -6.48 3.30
C THR A 193 -9.28 -5.02 2.99
N GLY A 194 -8.60 -4.52 1.95
CA GLY A 194 -8.64 -3.14 1.52
C GLY A 194 -7.44 -2.81 0.66
N ILE A 195 -7.06 -1.54 0.63
CA ILE A 195 -6.03 -1.00 -0.28
C ILE A 195 -4.97 -0.28 0.55
N MET A 196 -3.71 -0.52 0.23
CA MET A 196 -2.57 0.21 0.76
C MET A 196 -2.11 1.21 -0.29
N GLY A 197 -2.48 2.48 -0.09
CA GLY A 197 -2.02 3.58 -0.93
C GLY A 197 -0.51 3.78 -0.81
N MET A 198 0.18 3.72 -1.94
CA MET A 198 1.65 3.76 -2.08
C MET A 198 2.14 4.96 -2.89
N ASN A 199 1.26 5.91 -3.21
CA ASN A 199 1.66 7.06 -4.02
C ASN A 199 2.47 8.11 -3.21
N ARG A 200 2.76 9.27 -3.80
CA ARG A 200 3.61 10.30 -3.18
C ARG A 200 2.91 11.19 -2.13
N SER A 201 1.65 10.92 -1.79
CA SER A 201 0.87 11.69 -0.83
C SER A 201 1.41 11.56 0.60
N PRO A 202 1.39 12.60 1.44
CA PRO A 202 1.87 12.51 2.82
C PRO A 202 1.07 11.56 3.73
N VAL A 203 -0.11 11.11 3.30
CA VAL A 203 -0.92 10.11 4.01
C VAL A 203 -0.70 8.68 3.51
N SER A 204 0.11 8.49 2.46
CA SER A 204 0.41 7.16 1.91
C SER A 204 1.41 6.38 2.76
N MET A 205 1.46 5.08 2.55
CA MET A 205 2.34 4.22 3.35
C MET A 205 3.80 4.46 3.02
N ILE A 206 4.15 4.76 1.76
CA ILE A 206 5.53 5.04 1.38
C ILE A 206 6.08 6.28 2.11
N ALA A 207 5.24 7.30 2.35
CA ALA A 207 5.62 8.47 3.15
C ALA A 207 5.87 8.09 4.62
N LYS A 208 5.10 7.14 5.17
CA LYS A 208 5.27 6.63 6.54
C LYS A 208 6.54 5.81 6.68
N TRP A 209 6.82 4.90 5.73
CA TRP A 209 8.06 4.14 5.69
C TRP A 209 9.28 5.07 5.59
N ALA A 210 9.23 6.04 4.68
CA ALA A 210 10.30 7.02 4.52
C ALA A 210 10.58 7.80 5.81
N CYS A 211 9.53 8.26 6.52
CA CYS A 211 9.72 8.97 7.78
C CYS A 211 10.24 8.05 8.90
N ARG A 212 9.78 6.79 8.95
CA ARG A 212 10.25 5.83 9.95
C ARG A 212 11.73 5.49 9.78
N GLN A 213 12.19 5.29 8.54
CA GLN A 213 13.60 5.03 8.23
C GLN A 213 14.50 6.25 8.55
N ARG A 214 13.95 7.48 8.51
CA ARG A 214 14.65 8.73 8.84
C ARG A 214 14.87 8.98 10.33
N VAL A 215 14.40 8.15 11.25
CA VAL A 215 14.71 8.33 12.70
C VAL A 215 16.21 8.09 13.00
N ALA A 216 17.02 7.69 12.01
CA ALA A 216 18.48 7.79 12.05
C ALA A 216 19.06 9.20 11.69
N SER A 217 18.25 10.16 11.22
CA SER A 217 18.66 11.54 10.88
C SER A 217 17.51 12.55 11.11
N PRO A 218 17.51 13.33 12.22
CA PRO A 218 16.32 14.00 12.77
C PRO A 218 15.67 15.13 11.95
N THR A 219 16.30 15.66 10.90
CA THR A 219 15.91 16.97 10.32
C THR A 219 14.94 16.91 9.13
N ALA A 220 14.40 15.73 8.75
CA ALA A 220 13.72 15.58 7.47
C ALA A 220 12.34 14.89 7.48
N CYS A 221 11.67 14.67 8.62
CA CYS A 221 10.22 14.36 8.59
C CYS A 221 9.45 15.68 8.59
N PRO A 222 8.84 16.10 7.45
CA PRO A 222 8.24 17.41 7.42
C PRO A 222 6.91 17.38 8.15
N SER A 223 6.80 18.22 9.17
CA SER A 223 5.54 18.91 9.49
C SER A 223 5.06 19.82 8.34
N GLN A 224 5.86 19.94 7.27
CA GLN A 224 5.63 20.77 6.09
C GLN A 224 6.16 20.08 4.81
N PHE A 225 5.34 19.23 4.17
CA PHE A 225 5.55 19.02 2.73
C PHE A 225 5.25 20.37 2.03
N PRO A 226 6.14 20.90 1.18
CA PRO A 226 5.90 22.16 0.48
C PRO A 226 4.62 22.08 -0.36
N ARG A 227 3.89 23.20 -0.47
CA ARG A 227 2.75 23.34 -1.41
C ARG A 227 3.21 22.93 -2.80
N GLN A 228 2.49 22.00 -3.43
CA GLN A 228 2.41 22.00 -4.89
C GLN A 228 1.25 22.91 -5.25
N ASP A 229 1.55 24.17 -5.53
CA ASP A 229 0.61 25.07 -6.19
C ASP A 229 0.47 24.58 -7.65
N HIS A 230 -0.48 23.69 -7.91
CA HIS A 230 -0.91 23.37 -9.27
C HIS A 230 -1.82 24.50 -9.78
N ALA A 231 -1.23 25.67 -10.02
CA ALA A 231 -1.78 26.63 -10.95
C ALA A 231 -1.42 26.15 -12.36
N ALA A 232 -2.25 25.28 -12.94
CA ALA A 232 -2.20 24.98 -14.36
C ALA A 232 -2.56 26.26 -15.14
N LYS A 233 -1.52 26.98 -15.56
CA LYS A 233 -1.63 28.11 -16.48
C LYS A 233 -1.92 27.54 -17.87
N VAL A 234 -3.20 27.40 -18.20
CA VAL A 234 -3.64 27.19 -19.59
C VAL A 234 -3.26 28.46 -20.36
N ARG A 235 -2.22 28.38 -21.18
CA ARG A 235 -2.03 29.37 -22.26
C ARG A 235 -2.96 28.96 -23.40
N ARG A 236 -3.67 29.98 -23.89
CA ARG A 236 -4.60 29.93 -25.03
C ARG A 236 -3.95 29.35 -26.28
#